data_AF-A0A847ETQ2-F1
#
_entry.id   AF-A0A847ETQ2-F1
#
_cell.length_a   1.000
_cell.length_b   1.000
_cell.length_c   1.000
_cell.angle_alpha   90.00
_cell.angle_beta   90.00
_cell.angle_gamma   90.00
#
_symmetry.space_group_name_H-M   'P 1'
#
loop_
_entity.id
_entity.type
_entity.pdbx_description
1 polymer ?
#
loop_
_entity_poly.entity_id
_entity_poly.type
_entity_poly.pdbx_seq_one_letter_code
_entity_poly.pdbx_strand_id
1 'polypeptide(L)'
;MKNKDKYLKGFSMVEMLIVMGIFIILSVIGFNGFLSIRESFIARENVELIIQDIESTKLKAMNMEGGKDATWIYGFGIDFRLNLYSNGAYQLYKWCSPVEDFNDSVTWGGQSYNLAEGPIPSYFSSKDINESILEPPFAICDEINPSSYSNSTIPKDSFVKGGYCSLCEEGSTGIVKIREVKMELLDQEKGLMEILDNDDDSSNDPGFLFFESLTGRTIIYSSSNEVLNYTYTGSEIVFNSNSFIPLDIVLHRKRSDKFDLITVYPNSGEVIHHVYDNSEPSPAAGYCDSILRCIKVEGKMYQRYGIQEEINSFRD
;
A
#
# COMPACT_ATOMS: atom_id res chain seq x y z
N MET A 1 -55.88 -20.27 55.64
CA MET A 1 -54.70 -19.95 54.81
C MET A 1 -54.06 -18.68 55.37
N LYS A 2 -52.82 -18.75 55.89
CA LYS A 2 -52.08 -17.58 56.37
C LYS A 2 -51.52 -16.84 55.15
N ASN A 3 -52.09 -15.69 54.80
CA ASN A 3 -51.43 -14.75 53.90
C ASN A 3 -50.22 -14.19 54.63
N LYS A 4 -49.02 -14.61 54.23
CA LYS A 4 -47.78 -13.92 54.57
C LYS A 4 -47.68 -12.72 53.63
N ASP A 5 -48.11 -11.57 54.11
CA ASP A 5 -47.78 -10.30 53.46
C ASP A 5 -46.25 -10.16 53.49
N LYS A 6 -45.63 -10.35 52.33
CA LYS A 6 -44.22 -10.02 52.12
C LYS A 6 -44.11 -8.50 52.17
N TYR A 7 -43.75 -7.97 53.33
CA TYR A 7 -43.27 -6.61 53.46
C TYR A 7 -42.03 -6.46 52.57
N LEU A 8 -42.18 -5.74 51.45
CA LEU A 8 -41.03 -5.17 50.75
C LEU A 8 -40.43 -4.17 51.73
N LYS A 9 -39.28 -4.51 52.34
CA LYS A 9 -38.48 -3.55 53.11
C LYS A 9 -38.19 -2.37 52.17
N GLY A 10 -38.82 -1.23 52.43
CA GLY A 10 -38.53 0.00 51.73
C GLY A 10 -37.08 0.37 51.97
N PHE A 11 -36.27 0.38 50.91
CA PHE A 11 -34.91 0.91 50.95
C PHE A 11 -34.97 2.38 51.35
N SER A 12 -34.04 2.83 52.19
CA SER A 12 -33.94 4.25 52.53
C SER A 12 -33.53 5.05 51.28
N MET A 13 -33.96 6.31 51.18
CA MET A 13 -33.55 7.18 50.05
C MET A 13 -32.02 7.26 49.89
N VAL A 14 -31.28 7.19 51.00
CA VAL A 14 -29.82 7.24 51.01
C VAL A 14 -29.21 5.98 50.37
N GLU A 15 -29.75 4.79 50.65
CA GLU A 15 -29.28 3.54 50.04
C GLU A 15 -29.46 3.55 48.51
N MET A 16 -30.60 4.04 48.01
CA MET A 16 -30.82 4.16 46.56
C MET A 16 -29.86 5.16 45.91
N LEU A 17 -29.51 6.25 46.61
CA LEU A 17 -28.56 7.25 46.12
C LEU A 17 -27.13 6.67 46.03
N ILE A 18 -26.72 5.90 47.03
CA ILE A 18 -25.42 5.19 47.03
C ILE A 18 -25.36 4.17 45.89
N VAL A 19 -26.40 3.36 45.71
CA VAL A 19 -26.46 2.35 44.64
C VAL A 19 -26.39 3.00 43.25
N MET A 20 -27.15 4.08 43.02
CA MET A 20 -27.09 4.82 41.76
C MET A 20 -25.71 5.46 41.55
N GLY A 21 -25.08 5.99 42.60
CA GLY A 21 -23.72 6.54 42.53
C GLY A 21 -22.69 5.50 42.11
N ILE A 22 -22.71 4.31 42.73
CA ILE A 22 -21.84 3.20 42.37
C ILE A 22 -22.11 2.75 40.92
N PHE A 23 -23.38 2.66 40.52
CA PHE A 23 -23.76 2.24 39.16
C PHE A 23 -23.25 3.22 38.10
N ILE A 24 -23.33 4.53 38.33
CA ILE A 24 -22.81 5.54 37.40
C ILE A 24 -21.30 5.39 37.25
N ILE A 25 -20.56 5.25 38.37
CA ILE A 25 -19.10 5.08 38.35
C ILE A 25 -18.72 3.82 37.55
N LEU A 26 -19.36 2.69 37.85
CA LEU A 26 -19.10 1.43 37.16
C LEU A 26 -19.48 1.50 35.67
N SER A 27 -20.58 2.18 35.33
CA SER A 27 -21.02 2.35 33.95
C SER A 27 -20.02 3.18 33.14
N VAL A 28 -19.48 4.26 33.72
CA VAL A 28 -18.46 5.09 33.06
C VAL A 28 -17.16 4.30 32.84
N ILE A 29 -16.71 3.55 33.85
CA ILE A 29 -15.51 2.70 33.72
C ILE A 29 -15.72 1.61 32.67
N GLY A 30 -16.87 0.93 32.71
CA GLY A 30 -17.22 -0.11 31.74
C GLY A 30 -17.33 0.42 30.31
N PHE A 31 -17.90 1.60 30.13
CA PHE A 31 -18.02 2.23 28.82
C PHE A 31 -16.65 2.64 28.24
N ASN A 32 -15.76 3.19 29.05
CA ASN A 32 -14.40 3.53 28.61
C ASN A 32 -13.58 2.28 28.24
N GLY A 33 -13.70 1.20 29.00
CA GLY A 33 -13.08 -0.09 28.67
C GLY A 33 -13.63 -0.68 27.35
N PHE A 34 -14.95 -0.62 27.15
CA PHE A 34 -15.59 -1.09 25.92
C PHE A 34 -15.12 -0.31 24.68
N LEU A 35 -15.00 1.01 24.78
CA LEU A 35 -14.50 1.85 23.69
C LEU A 35 -13.06 1.47 23.29
N SER A 36 -12.18 1.25 24.26
CA SER A 36 -10.79 0.85 24.00
C SER A 36 -10.70 -0.52 23.30
N ILE A 37 -11.52 -1.49 23.70
CA ILE A 37 -11.58 -2.81 23.06
C ILE A 37 -12.10 -2.69 21.62
N ARG A 38 -13.19 -1.94 21.42
CA ARG A 38 -13.77 -1.73 20.09
C ARG A 38 -12.76 -1.09 19.14
N GLU A 39 -12.06 -0.04 19.57
CA GLU A 39 -11.06 0.64 18.75
C GLU A 39 -9.87 -0.27 18.43
N SER A 40 -9.40 -1.08 19.38
CA SER A 40 -8.33 -2.06 19.14
C SER A 40 -8.76 -3.13 18.13
N PHE A 41 -10.02 -3.56 18.19
CA PHE A 41 -10.58 -4.50 17.23
C PHE A 41 -10.65 -3.90 15.82
N ILE A 42 -11.14 -2.66 15.70
CA ILE A 42 -11.21 -1.94 14.42
C ILE A 42 -9.81 -1.74 13.84
N ALA A 43 -8.84 -1.26 14.64
CA ALA A 43 -7.47 -1.06 14.17
C ALA A 43 -6.86 -2.35 13.62
N ARG A 44 -7.06 -3.47 14.33
CA ARG A 44 -6.59 -4.78 13.89
C ARG A 44 -7.30 -5.24 12.62
N GLU A 45 -8.62 -5.09 12.54
CA GLU A 45 -9.40 -5.42 11.33
C GLU A 45 -8.88 -4.64 10.11
N ASN A 46 -8.58 -3.35 10.26
CA ASN A 46 -8.05 -2.52 9.18
C ASN A 46 -6.69 -3.03 8.67
N VAL A 47 -5.79 -3.34 9.61
CA VAL A 47 -4.45 -3.88 9.29
C VAL A 47 -4.57 -5.18 8.50
N GLU A 48 -5.39 -6.11 8.98
CA GLU A 48 -5.60 -7.41 8.34
C GLU A 48 -6.20 -7.27 6.94
N LEU A 49 -7.15 -6.34 6.75
CA LEU A 49 -7.73 -6.04 5.44
C LEU A 49 -6.67 -5.53 4.45
N ILE A 50 -5.84 -4.56 4.86
CA ILE A 50 -4.78 -4.03 3.99
C ILE A 50 -3.78 -5.12 3.61
N ILE A 51 -3.32 -5.92 4.58
CA ILE A 51 -2.40 -7.04 4.32
C ILE A 51 -3.04 -8.03 3.35
N GLN A 52 -4.29 -8.42 3.60
CA GLN A 52 -5.04 -9.34 2.75
C GLN A 52 -5.16 -8.80 1.31
N ASP A 53 -5.40 -7.50 1.15
CA ASP A 53 -5.55 -6.86 -0.15
C ASP A 53 -4.23 -6.80 -0.92
N ILE A 54 -3.12 -6.50 -0.23
CA ILE A 54 -1.76 -6.52 -0.81
C ILE A 54 -1.42 -7.95 -1.26
N GLU A 55 -1.59 -8.94 -0.38
CA GLU A 55 -1.30 -10.35 -0.69
C GLU A 55 -2.22 -10.89 -1.80
N SER A 56 -3.51 -10.54 -1.78
CA SER A 56 -4.43 -10.91 -2.86
C SER A 56 -4.01 -10.32 -4.20
N THR A 57 -3.50 -9.08 -4.21
CA THR A 57 -3.01 -8.42 -5.43
C THR A 57 -1.75 -9.09 -5.96
N LYS A 58 -0.81 -9.44 -5.09
CA LYS A 58 0.38 -10.23 -5.42
C LYS A 58 0.00 -11.59 -6.00
N LEU A 59 -0.91 -12.32 -5.36
CA LEU A 59 -1.39 -13.62 -5.84
C LEU A 59 -2.09 -13.51 -7.19
N LYS A 60 -2.83 -12.43 -7.45
CA LYS A 60 -3.43 -12.16 -8.77
C LYS A 60 -2.38 -11.92 -9.85
N ALA A 61 -1.30 -11.20 -9.54
CA ALA A 61 -0.19 -11.01 -10.49
C ALA A 61 0.53 -12.33 -10.81
N MET A 62 0.77 -13.15 -9.80
CA MET A 62 1.47 -14.43 -9.97
C MET A 62 0.62 -15.50 -10.68
N ASN A 63 -0.69 -15.47 -10.50
CA ASN A 63 -1.63 -16.43 -11.08
C ASN A 63 -2.47 -15.83 -12.22
N MET A 64 -1.94 -14.82 -12.91
CA MET A 64 -2.62 -14.25 -14.06
C MET A 64 -2.79 -15.34 -15.13
N GLU A 65 -4.04 -15.71 -15.41
CA GLU A 65 -4.37 -16.60 -16.52
C GLU A 65 -4.40 -15.78 -17.82
N GLY A 66 -3.57 -16.14 -18.79
CA GLY A 66 -3.70 -15.63 -20.16
C GLY A 66 -5.09 -15.96 -20.73
N GLY A 67 -5.73 -14.99 -21.40
CA GLY A 67 -6.93 -15.23 -22.21
C GLY A 67 -8.25 -14.60 -21.72
N LYS A 68 -8.27 -13.84 -20.63
CA LYS A 68 -9.45 -13.01 -20.24
C LYS A 68 -9.38 -11.58 -20.74
N ASP A 69 -8.16 -11.06 -20.91
CA ASP A 69 -7.87 -9.74 -21.44
C ASP A 69 -7.31 -9.84 -22.86
N ALA A 70 -7.45 -8.79 -23.66
CA ALA A 70 -6.97 -8.75 -25.05
C ALA A 70 -5.45 -8.61 -25.16
N THR A 71 -4.75 -8.35 -24.05
CA THR A 71 -3.31 -8.18 -24.01
C THR A 71 -2.71 -8.85 -22.78
N TRP A 72 -1.40 -9.07 -22.84
CA TRP A 72 -0.61 -9.42 -21.67
C TRP A 72 -0.75 -8.34 -20.58
N ILE A 73 -0.68 -8.76 -19.32
CA ILE A 73 -0.71 -7.85 -18.17
C ILE A 73 0.67 -7.88 -17.52
N TYR A 74 1.34 -6.73 -17.48
CA TYR A 74 2.65 -6.60 -16.84
C TYR A 74 2.59 -6.86 -15.34
N GLY A 75 1.47 -6.50 -14.71
CA GLY A 75 1.33 -6.62 -13.27
C GLY A 75 0.03 -6.04 -12.75
N PHE A 76 -0.17 -6.24 -11.46
CA PHE A 76 -1.31 -5.74 -10.70
C PHE A 76 -0.81 -4.81 -9.61
N GLY A 77 -1.47 -3.69 -9.40
CA GLY A 77 -1.00 -2.68 -8.47
C GLY A 77 -2.09 -2.02 -7.66
N ILE A 78 -1.63 -1.28 -6.66
CA ILE A 78 -2.45 -0.54 -5.70
C ILE A 78 -2.00 0.92 -5.72
N ASP A 79 -2.96 1.82 -5.91
CA ASP A 79 -2.77 3.27 -5.78
C ASP A 79 -3.10 3.69 -4.35
N PHE A 80 -2.08 4.00 -3.57
CA PHE A 80 -2.21 4.44 -2.20
C PHE A 80 -2.26 5.96 -2.05
N ARG A 81 -2.33 6.75 -3.13
CA ARG A 81 -2.39 8.22 -3.04
C ARG A 81 -3.73 8.67 -2.46
N LEU A 82 -3.82 8.68 -1.13
CA LEU A 82 -5.04 8.93 -0.35
C LEU A 82 -5.64 10.33 -0.60
N ASN A 83 -4.80 11.31 -0.97
CA ASN A 83 -5.23 12.70 -1.21
C ASN A 83 -6.02 12.90 -2.51
N LEU A 84 -6.05 11.91 -3.41
CA LEU A 84 -6.81 11.99 -4.66
C LEU A 84 -8.26 11.52 -4.52
N TYR A 85 -8.60 10.77 -3.47
CA TYR A 85 -9.93 10.17 -3.31
C TYR A 85 -10.60 10.67 -2.02
N SER A 86 -11.74 11.37 -2.17
CA SER A 86 -12.48 12.05 -1.09
C SER A 86 -12.98 11.14 0.05
N ASN A 87 -12.91 9.82 -0.15
CA ASN A 87 -13.30 8.76 0.78
C ASN A 87 -12.11 8.02 1.43
N GLY A 88 -10.86 8.42 1.13
CA GLY A 88 -9.67 7.75 1.67
C GLY A 88 -9.47 6.32 1.17
N ALA A 89 -10.17 5.89 0.11
CA ALA A 89 -10.04 4.56 -0.46
C ALA A 89 -8.85 4.46 -1.42
N TYR A 90 -8.06 3.38 -1.32
CA TYR A 90 -7.12 2.99 -2.37
C TYR A 90 -7.81 2.20 -3.48
N GLN A 91 -7.16 2.07 -4.62
CA GLN A 91 -7.75 1.40 -5.79
C GLN A 91 -6.79 0.40 -6.40
N LEU A 92 -7.36 -0.72 -6.89
CA LEU A 92 -6.62 -1.72 -7.64
C LEU A 92 -6.59 -1.41 -9.13
N TYR A 93 -5.43 -1.68 -9.70
CA TYR A 93 -5.15 -1.53 -11.11
C TYR A 93 -4.48 -2.78 -11.67
N LYS A 94 -4.68 -3.00 -12.96
CA LYS A 94 -3.82 -3.85 -13.78
C LYS A 94 -3.08 -2.98 -14.78
N TRP A 95 -1.83 -3.30 -15.06
CA TRP A 95 -1.03 -2.60 -16.06
C TRP A 95 -1.02 -3.41 -17.36
N CYS A 96 -1.65 -2.85 -18.38
CA CYS A 96 -1.78 -3.49 -19.68
C CYS A 96 -0.52 -3.34 -20.51
N SER A 97 -0.09 -4.46 -21.10
CA SER A 97 0.92 -4.48 -22.16
C SER A 97 0.33 -4.01 -23.49
N PRO A 98 1.11 -3.36 -24.35
CA PRO A 98 0.69 -3.08 -25.73
C PRO A 98 0.69 -4.32 -26.64
N VAL A 99 1.14 -5.48 -26.16
CA VAL A 99 1.22 -6.73 -26.95
C VAL A 99 0.26 -7.79 -26.42
N GLU A 100 -0.19 -8.67 -27.32
CA GLU A 100 -1.15 -9.74 -27.02
C GLU A 100 -0.56 -10.77 -26.05
N ASP A 101 0.61 -11.32 -26.40
CA ASP A 101 1.19 -12.44 -25.67
C ASP A 101 2.46 -12.07 -24.89
N PHE A 102 2.74 -12.88 -23.87
CA PHE A 102 4.03 -12.83 -23.18
C PHE A 102 5.15 -13.16 -24.18
N ASN A 103 6.25 -12.40 -24.11
CA ASN A 103 7.42 -12.51 -25.00
C ASN A 103 7.23 -11.97 -26.43
N ASP A 104 6.10 -11.32 -26.71
CA ASP A 104 5.95 -10.49 -27.90
C ASP A 104 6.83 -9.24 -27.83
N SER A 105 7.11 -8.68 -29.01
CA SER A 105 8.04 -7.58 -29.15
C SER A 105 7.42 -6.37 -29.83
N VAL A 106 7.83 -5.18 -29.42
CA VAL A 106 7.44 -3.92 -30.04
C VAL A 106 8.65 -3.36 -30.81
N THR A 107 8.43 -2.97 -32.06
CA THR A 107 9.48 -2.36 -32.88
C THR A 107 9.44 -0.84 -32.76
N TRP A 108 10.57 -0.24 -32.40
CA TRP A 108 10.72 1.21 -32.26
C TRP A 108 12.10 1.66 -32.75
N GLY A 109 12.17 2.73 -33.56
CA GLY A 109 13.44 3.25 -34.06
C GLY A 109 14.30 2.23 -34.86
N GLY A 110 13.67 1.19 -35.43
CA GLY A 110 14.36 0.09 -36.12
C GLY A 110 14.95 -0.99 -35.20
N GLN A 111 14.72 -0.91 -33.89
CA GLN A 111 15.09 -1.94 -32.91
C GLN A 111 13.82 -2.65 -32.42
N SER A 112 13.94 -3.95 -32.13
CA SER A 112 12.86 -4.73 -31.51
C SER A 112 13.12 -4.85 -30.02
N TYR A 113 12.10 -4.56 -29.21
CA TYR A 113 12.14 -4.61 -27.76
C TYR A 113 11.18 -5.69 -27.27
N ASN A 114 11.74 -6.69 -26.59
CA ASN A 114 10.94 -7.69 -25.89
C ASN A 114 10.55 -7.14 -24.52
N LEU A 115 9.26 -6.84 -24.35
CA LEU A 115 8.73 -6.20 -23.15
C LEU A 115 8.62 -7.17 -21.96
N ALA A 116 8.78 -8.47 -22.20
CA ALA A 116 8.80 -9.51 -21.17
C ALA A 116 10.20 -9.81 -20.62
N GLU A 117 11.26 -9.41 -21.32
CA GLU A 117 12.64 -9.56 -20.85
C GLU A 117 13.10 -8.43 -19.92
N GLY A 118 12.35 -7.32 -19.88
CA GLY A 118 12.63 -6.20 -18.99
C GLY A 118 12.22 -6.52 -17.55
N PRO A 119 13.03 -6.19 -16.53
CA PRO A 119 12.66 -6.34 -15.12
C PRO A 119 11.66 -5.27 -14.63
N ILE A 120 11.23 -4.37 -15.51
CA ILE A 120 10.25 -3.33 -15.26
C ILE A 120 9.34 -3.18 -16.50
N PRO A 121 8.02 -2.94 -16.30
CA PRO A 121 7.06 -2.74 -17.37
C PRO A 121 7.48 -1.63 -18.32
N SER A 122 7.20 -1.84 -19.61
CA SER A 122 7.37 -0.80 -20.64
C SER A 122 8.77 -0.17 -20.70
N TYR A 123 9.80 -0.95 -20.33
CA TYR A 123 11.18 -0.50 -20.38
C TYR A 123 11.78 -0.64 -21.78
N PHE A 124 12.45 0.42 -22.22
CA PHE A 124 13.23 0.45 -23.45
C PHE A 124 14.72 0.60 -23.13
N SER A 125 15.51 -0.40 -23.50
CA SER A 125 16.95 -0.49 -23.18
C SER A 125 17.83 0.63 -23.75
N SER A 126 17.33 1.39 -24.72
CA SER A 126 18.05 2.52 -25.31
C SER A 126 17.86 3.84 -24.55
N LYS A 127 17.13 3.82 -23.42
CA LYS A 127 16.71 4.98 -22.64
C LYS A 127 16.90 4.75 -21.15
N ASP A 128 17.27 5.79 -20.41
CA ASP A 128 17.37 5.72 -18.96
C ASP A 128 15.97 5.53 -18.34
N ILE A 129 15.91 4.96 -17.14
CA ILE A 129 14.65 4.87 -16.37
C ILE A 129 14.18 6.29 -16.04
N ASN A 130 12.87 6.53 -16.12
CA ASN A 130 12.24 7.85 -15.94
C ASN A 130 12.61 8.89 -17.03
N GLU A 131 13.42 8.54 -18.03
CA GLU A 131 13.75 9.45 -19.15
C GLU A 131 12.53 9.68 -20.06
N SER A 132 12.28 10.93 -20.45
CA SER A 132 11.19 11.26 -21.37
C SER A 132 11.42 10.73 -22.80
N ILE A 133 10.42 10.04 -23.32
CA ILE A 133 10.32 9.53 -24.69
C ILE A 133 9.28 10.39 -25.43
N LEU A 134 9.73 11.14 -26.44
CA LEU A 134 8.89 12.08 -27.20
C LEU A 134 8.01 11.42 -28.26
N GLU A 135 8.31 10.17 -28.62
CA GLU A 135 7.57 9.39 -29.62
C GLU A 135 7.46 7.93 -29.14
N PRO A 136 6.52 7.62 -28.22
CA PRO A 136 6.36 6.26 -27.72
C PRO A 136 5.95 5.31 -28.86
N PRO A 137 6.40 4.04 -28.85
CA PRO A 137 6.09 3.09 -29.92
C PRO A 137 4.68 2.50 -29.87
N PHE A 138 3.90 2.88 -28.86
CA PHE A 138 2.53 2.46 -28.65
C PHE A 138 1.71 3.67 -28.19
N ALA A 139 0.41 3.58 -28.33
CA ALA A 139 -0.50 4.58 -27.76
C ALA A 139 -0.51 4.49 -26.22
N ILE A 140 -0.78 5.61 -25.56
CA ILE A 140 -1.19 5.62 -24.16
C ILE A 140 -2.73 5.68 -24.18
N CYS A 141 -3.37 4.80 -23.41
CA CYS A 141 -4.83 4.72 -23.38
C CYS A 141 -5.49 6.07 -23.10
N ASP A 142 -6.64 6.32 -23.75
CA ASP A 142 -7.45 7.53 -23.61
C ASP A 142 -6.73 8.86 -23.93
N GLU A 143 -5.53 8.78 -24.49
CA GLU A 143 -4.74 9.91 -24.96
C GLU A 143 -4.79 10.01 -26.49
N ILE A 144 -5.28 11.15 -27.00
CA ILE A 144 -5.48 11.35 -28.43
C ILE A 144 -4.16 11.66 -29.15
N ASN A 145 -3.09 12.03 -28.43
CA ASN A 145 -1.72 12.21 -28.94
C ASN A 145 -0.73 12.26 -27.74
N PRO A 146 -0.07 11.15 -27.37
CA PRO A 146 0.93 11.18 -26.31
C PRO A 146 2.12 12.04 -26.71
N SER A 147 2.26 13.22 -26.11
CA SER A 147 3.39 14.12 -26.40
C SER A 147 4.67 13.74 -25.66
N SER A 148 4.56 12.92 -24.61
CA SER A 148 5.68 12.45 -23.82
C SER A 148 5.30 11.25 -22.96
N TYR A 149 6.14 10.21 -22.98
CA TYR A 149 6.05 9.05 -22.10
C TYR A 149 7.37 8.90 -21.35
N SER A 150 7.40 8.88 -20.03
CA SER A 150 8.65 8.59 -19.32
C SER A 150 8.88 7.08 -19.27
N ASN A 151 10.08 6.64 -19.67
CA ASN A 151 10.45 5.24 -19.78
C ASN A 151 10.20 4.48 -18.46
N SER A 152 9.49 3.35 -18.54
CA SER A 152 9.04 2.54 -17.40
C SER A 152 8.14 3.19 -16.36
N THR A 153 7.72 4.45 -16.54
CA THR A 153 6.81 5.11 -15.60
C THR A 153 5.38 4.64 -15.79
N ILE A 154 4.57 4.78 -14.74
CA ILE A 154 3.12 4.61 -14.86
C ILE A 154 2.60 5.72 -15.79
N PRO A 155 1.95 5.38 -16.94
CA PRO A 155 1.50 6.37 -17.91
C PRO A 155 0.60 7.43 -17.27
N LYS A 156 0.96 8.71 -17.44
CA LYS A 156 0.15 9.86 -17.01
C LYS A 156 0.30 11.00 -17.99
N ASP A 157 -0.84 11.55 -18.41
CA ASP A 157 -0.95 12.98 -18.60
C ASP A 157 -2.25 13.52 -17.98
N SER A 158 -2.09 14.56 -17.17
CA SER A 158 -3.07 15.48 -16.58
C SER A 158 -4.39 14.95 -15.98
N PHE A 159 -4.85 15.69 -14.97
CA PHE A 159 -5.99 15.42 -14.06
C PHE A 159 -7.37 15.13 -14.70
N VAL A 160 -7.49 15.05 -16.02
CA VAL A 160 -8.79 14.94 -16.72
C VAL A 160 -8.95 13.63 -17.48
N LYS A 161 -7.88 13.02 -18.03
CA LYS A 161 -7.92 11.78 -18.81
C LYS A 161 -6.62 10.96 -18.76
N GLY A 162 -5.86 11.05 -17.65
CA GLY A 162 -4.60 10.31 -17.49
C GLY A 162 -4.80 8.82 -17.74
N GLY A 163 -3.76 8.15 -18.26
CA GLY A 163 -3.68 6.80 -18.89
C GLY A 163 -4.36 5.62 -18.18
N TYR A 164 -5.58 5.84 -17.72
CA TYR A 164 -6.49 4.95 -17.06
C TYR A 164 -7.43 4.39 -18.12
N CYS A 165 -7.06 3.27 -18.74
CA CYS A 165 -7.90 2.69 -19.78
C CYS A 165 -9.22 2.14 -19.20
N SER A 166 -10.26 2.09 -20.02
CA SER A 166 -11.46 1.30 -19.70
C SER A 166 -11.22 -0.21 -19.75
N LEU A 167 -10.33 -0.65 -20.64
CA LEU A 167 -9.92 -2.04 -20.85
C LEU A 167 -8.51 -2.09 -21.44
N CYS A 168 -7.88 -3.26 -21.41
CA CYS A 168 -6.58 -3.45 -22.05
C CYS A 168 -6.76 -3.69 -23.55
N GLU A 169 -6.06 -2.91 -24.39
CA GLU A 169 -6.17 -2.95 -25.85
C GLU A 169 -4.79 -3.08 -26.49
N GLU A 170 -4.69 -3.95 -27.50
CA GLU A 170 -3.46 -4.15 -28.28
C GLU A 170 -3.00 -2.84 -28.93
N GLY A 171 -1.68 -2.62 -28.97
CA GLY A 171 -1.08 -1.39 -29.49
C GLY A 171 -1.13 -0.21 -28.52
N SER A 172 -1.70 -0.39 -27.32
CA SER A 172 -1.76 0.65 -26.28
C SER A 172 -1.30 0.15 -24.92
N THR A 173 -0.67 1.01 -24.12
CA THR A 173 -0.40 0.73 -22.70
C THR A 173 -1.16 1.70 -21.81
N GLY A 174 -1.44 1.24 -20.60
CA GLY A 174 -2.08 2.04 -19.57
C GLY A 174 -2.49 1.17 -18.39
N ILE A 175 -3.17 1.81 -17.44
CA ILE A 175 -3.62 1.18 -16.21
C ILE A 175 -5.14 1.05 -16.19
N VAL A 176 -5.68 -0.15 -15.99
CA VAL A 176 -7.14 -0.37 -15.94
C VAL A 176 -7.56 -0.59 -14.50
N LYS A 177 -8.55 0.19 -14.05
CA LYS A 177 -9.15 0.01 -12.72
C LYS A 177 -9.89 -1.32 -12.63
N ILE A 178 -9.60 -2.10 -11.59
CA ILE A 178 -10.31 -3.34 -11.28
C ILE A 178 -11.58 -2.99 -10.50
N ARG A 179 -12.71 -2.84 -11.21
CA ARG A 179 -13.98 -2.31 -10.66
C ARG A 179 -14.69 -3.27 -9.68
N GLU A 180 -14.35 -4.55 -9.70
CA GLU A 180 -14.99 -5.59 -8.89
C GLU A 180 -14.53 -5.59 -7.43
N VAL A 181 -13.51 -4.81 -7.10
CA VAL A 181 -12.93 -4.76 -5.75
C VAL A 181 -13.08 -3.34 -5.21
N LYS A 182 -14.07 -3.14 -4.32
CA LYS A 182 -14.17 -1.90 -3.55
C LYS A 182 -13.28 -2.02 -2.32
N MET A 183 -12.20 -1.26 -2.31
CA MET A 183 -11.28 -1.18 -1.17
C MET A 183 -11.61 0.09 -0.41
N GLU A 184 -12.78 0.09 0.21
CA GLU A 184 -13.16 1.15 1.12
C GLU A 184 -12.31 0.96 2.36
N LEU A 185 -11.23 1.75 2.48
CA LEU A 185 -10.75 2.11 3.81
C LEU A 185 -11.97 2.65 4.55
N LEU A 186 -12.24 2.03 5.69
CA LEU A 186 -13.44 2.27 6.47
C LEU A 186 -13.63 3.77 6.66
N ASP A 187 -14.69 4.30 6.04
CA ASP A 187 -15.18 5.69 6.03
C ASP A 187 -15.37 6.29 7.46
N GLN A 188 -15.03 5.52 8.50
CA GLN A 188 -15.14 5.84 9.91
C GLN A 188 -13.86 6.45 10.52
N GLU A 189 -12.71 6.41 9.85
CA GLU A 189 -11.40 6.70 10.48
C GLU A 189 -10.43 7.50 9.57
N LYS A 190 -10.90 8.59 8.96
CA LYS A 190 -10.05 9.53 8.20
C LYS A 190 -8.85 10.00 9.05
N GLY A 191 -7.64 9.86 8.53
CA GLY A 191 -6.40 10.37 9.13
C GLY A 191 -5.62 9.39 10.01
N LEU A 192 -6.01 8.10 10.06
CA LEU A 192 -5.26 7.08 10.78
C LEU A 192 -4.25 6.31 9.92
N MET A 193 -4.33 6.39 8.59
CA MET A 193 -3.35 5.77 7.69
C MET A 193 -2.44 6.82 7.10
N GLU A 194 -1.15 6.52 7.08
CA GLU A 194 -0.09 7.36 6.53
C GLU A 194 0.86 6.46 5.72
N ILE A 195 1.33 6.96 4.57
CA ILE A 195 2.48 6.37 3.88
C ILE A 195 3.70 7.16 4.34
N LEU A 196 4.75 6.48 4.81
CA LEU A 196 5.93 7.17 5.32
C LEU A 196 6.82 7.69 4.18
N ASP A 197 7.18 8.96 4.29
CA ASP A 197 8.35 9.58 3.66
C ASP A 197 9.55 9.35 4.59
N ASN A 198 10.42 8.40 4.22
CA ASN A 198 11.51 7.95 5.08
C ASN A 198 12.84 8.68 4.82
N ASP A 199 12.98 9.39 3.70
CA ASP A 199 14.18 10.16 3.33
C ASP A 199 13.97 11.68 3.34
N ASP A 200 12.78 12.14 3.74
CA ASP A 200 12.39 13.56 3.79
C ASP A 200 12.47 14.22 2.38
N ASP A 201 12.32 13.44 1.30
CA ASP A 201 12.34 13.90 -0.10
C ASP A 201 11.00 13.60 -0.80
N SER A 202 10.07 14.55 -0.66
CA SER A 202 8.74 14.49 -1.28
C SER A 202 8.69 14.23 -2.80
N SER A 203 9.82 14.36 -3.53
CA SER A 203 9.86 14.03 -4.95
C SER A 203 9.79 12.52 -5.20
N ASN A 204 10.18 11.71 -4.23
CA ASN A 204 10.29 10.26 -4.34
C ASN A 204 9.35 9.51 -3.38
N ASP A 205 8.42 10.21 -2.72
CA ASP A 205 7.39 9.61 -1.86
C ASP A 205 6.69 8.44 -2.54
N PRO A 206 6.69 7.22 -1.96
CA PRO A 206 5.96 6.09 -2.49
C PRO A 206 4.46 6.39 -2.64
N GLY A 207 3.90 6.13 -3.82
CA GLY A 207 2.48 6.37 -4.12
C GLY A 207 1.76 5.17 -4.72
N PHE A 208 2.48 4.35 -5.49
CA PHE A 208 1.94 3.10 -6.03
C PHE A 208 2.85 1.92 -5.75
N LEU A 209 2.17 0.79 -5.60
CA LEU A 209 2.77 -0.53 -5.49
C LEU A 209 2.32 -1.35 -6.68
N PHE A 210 3.24 -1.89 -7.49
CA PHE A 210 2.89 -2.85 -8.55
C PHE A 210 3.62 -4.16 -8.35
N PHE A 211 2.88 -5.25 -8.36
CA PHE A 211 3.40 -6.60 -8.42
C PHE A 211 3.57 -7.03 -9.86
N GLU A 212 4.79 -7.37 -10.23
CA GLU A 212 5.14 -7.94 -11.52
C GLU A 212 4.43 -9.29 -11.70
N SER A 213 3.80 -9.48 -12.85
CA SER A 213 3.23 -10.76 -13.25
C SER A 213 4.32 -11.83 -13.28
N LEU A 214 3.95 -13.07 -12.95
CA LEU A 214 4.85 -14.25 -12.87
C LEU A 214 5.84 -14.26 -11.69
N THR A 215 6.56 -13.16 -11.42
CA THR A 215 7.62 -13.16 -10.39
C THR A 215 7.09 -12.80 -9.00
N GLY A 216 6.01 -12.00 -8.93
CA GLY A 216 5.50 -11.46 -7.66
C GLY A 216 6.42 -10.42 -7.01
N ARG A 217 7.50 -10.00 -7.69
CA ARG A 217 8.34 -8.88 -7.25
C ARG A 217 7.56 -7.59 -7.32
N THR A 218 8.01 -6.61 -6.56
CA THR A 218 7.32 -5.33 -6.49
C THR A 218 8.15 -4.21 -7.08
N ILE A 219 7.49 -3.38 -7.87
CA ILE A 219 8.01 -2.12 -8.36
C ILE A 219 7.26 -1.02 -7.63
N ILE A 220 8.02 -0.13 -7.01
CA ILE A 220 7.48 0.96 -6.22
C ILE A 220 7.61 2.21 -7.06
N TYR A 221 6.49 2.91 -7.23
CA TYR A 221 6.45 4.17 -7.94
C TYR A 221 6.18 5.31 -6.98
N SER A 222 6.80 6.44 -7.25
CA SER A 222 6.53 7.67 -6.53
C SER A 222 5.09 8.14 -6.75
N SER A 223 4.64 9.07 -5.92
CA SER A 223 3.38 9.80 -6.10
C SER A 223 3.30 10.53 -7.45
N SER A 224 4.48 10.82 -8.04
CA SER A 224 4.68 11.40 -9.37
C SER A 224 4.84 10.37 -10.50
N ASN A 225 4.66 9.08 -10.22
CA ASN A 225 4.71 7.93 -11.14
C ASN A 225 6.12 7.48 -11.58
N GLU A 226 7.18 7.94 -10.91
CA GLU A 226 8.56 7.56 -11.23
C GLU A 226 8.96 6.27 -10.53
N VAL A 227 9.76 5.42 -11.18
CA VAL A 227 10.28 4.18 -10.56
C VAL A 227 11.30 4.54 -9.47
N LEU A 228 11.15 3.96 -8.27
CA LEU A 228 12.01 4.27 -7.11
C LEU A 228 13.09 3.22 -6.83
N ASN A 229 12.82 1.96 -7.14
CA ASN A 229 13.62 0.83 -6.67
C ASN A 229 14.55 0.21 -7.73
N TYR A 230 14.64 0.82 -8.91
CA TYR A 230 15.50 0.39 -10.01
C TYR A 230 16.30 1.56 -10.58
N THR A 231 17.51 1.28 -11.05
CA THR A 231 18.34 2.21 -11.81
C THR A 231 18.85 1.54 -13.08
N TYR A 232 19.21 2.35 -14.08
CA TYR A 232 19.87 1.86 -15.29
C TYR A 232 21.33 2.29 -15.31
N THR A 233 22.21 1.34 -15.61
CA THR A 233 23.68 1.53 -15.59
C THR A 233 24.28 1.68 -16.99
N GLY A 234 23.45 1.99 -18.01
CA GLY A 234 23.89 2.09 -19.40
C GLY A 234 23.91 0.76 -20.17
N SER A 235 23.74 -0.37 -19.48
CA SER A 235 23.63 -1.70 -20.10
C SER A 235 22.69 -2.66 -19.39
N GLU A 236 22.44 -2.45 -18.10
CA GLU A 236 21.60 -3.34 -17.29
C GLU A 236 20.75 -2.53 -16.33
N ILE A 237 19.53 -3.01 -16.11
CA ILE A 237 18.66 -2.51 -15.05
C ILE A 237 19.02 -3.23 -13.76
N VAL A 238 19.36 -2.45 -12.75
CA VAL A 238 19.81 -2.95 -11.46
C VAL A 238 18.81 -2.55 -10.39
N PHE A 239 18.37 -3.52 -9.59
CA PHE A 239 17.59 -3.26 -8.40
C PHE A 239 18.47 -2.57 -7.34
N ASN A 240 17.98 -1.48 -6.75
CA ASN A 240 18.72 -0.67 -5.78
C ASN A 240 18.80 -1.34 -4.40
N SER A 241 19.52 -2.46 -4.29
CA SER A 241 19.49 -3.33 -3.10
C SER A 241 19.90 -2.68 -1.78
N ASN A 242 20.70 -1.61 -1.81
CA ASN A 242 21.25 -0.96 -0.62
C ASN A 242 20.56 0.35 -0.23
N SER A 243 19.70 0.88 -1.08
CA SER A 243 19.12 2.22 -0.94
C SER A 243 17.71 2.34 -1.50
N PHE A 244 16.99 1.22 -1.67
CA PHE A 244 15.59 1.28 -2.07
C PHE A 244 14.72 1.82 -0.92
N ILE A 245 13.66 2.54 -1.28
CA ILE A 245 12.63 3.00 -0.36
C ILE A 245 11.54 1.92 -0.33
N PRO A 246 11.35 1.18 0.78
CA PRO A 246 10.22 0.27 0.89
C PRO A 246 8.91 1.05 0.96
N LEU A 247 7.79 0.41 0.62
CA LEU A 247 6.49 0.98 0.92
C LEU A 247 6.15 0.70 2.38
N ASP A 248 6.08 1.76 3.17
CA ASP A 248 5.70 1.71 4.57
C ASP A 248 4.35 2.38 4.78
N ILE A 249 3.41 1.60 5.32
CA ILE A 249 2.07 2.05 5.67
C ILE A 249 1.95 2.02 7.19
N VAL A 250 1.77 3.18 7.78
CA VAL A 250 1.50 3.33 9.21
C VAL A 250 0.01 3.46 9.46
N LEU A 251 -0.49 2.67 10.42
CA LEU A 251 -1.83 2.81 10.98
C LEU A 251 -1.75 3.25 12.43
N HIS A 252 -2.13 4.51 12.67
CA HIS A 252 -2.22 5.13 13.99
C HIS A 252 -3.44 4.63 14.77
N ARG A 253 -3.30 4.50 16.09
CA ARG A 253 -4.39 4.10 16.99
C ARG A 253 -4.86 5.29 17.82
N LYS A 254 -6.15 5.65 17.74
CA LYS A 254 -6.73 6.86 18.39
C LYS A 254 -6.46 7.04 19.89
N ARG A 255 -6.33 5.96 20.66
CA ARG A 255 -6.20 5.99 22.13
C ARG A 255 -5.01 5.18 22.67
N SER A 256 -4.06 4.87 21.80
CA SER A 256 -2.87 4.12 22.17
C SER A 256 -1.68 4.81 21.54
N ASP A 257 -0.58 4.90 22.29
CA ASP A 257 0.71 5.37 21.75
C ASP A 257 1.41 4.29 20.89
N LYS A 258 0.61 3.36 20.36
CA LYS A 258 1.05 2.26 19.51
C LYS A 258 0.55 2.50 18.11
N PHE A 259 1.33 2.08 17.14
CA PHE A 259 0.94 2.10 15.74
C PHE A 259 1.34 0.79 15.08
N ASP A 260 0.61 0.43 14.05
CA ASP A 260 0.92 -0.73 13.21
C ASP A 260 1.70 -0.24 12.00
N LEU A 261 2.81 -0.89 11.69
CA LEU A 261 3.57 -0.68 10.47
C LEU A 261 3.40 -1.90 9.57
N ILE A 262 3.01 -1.66 8.33
CA ILE A 262 3.03 -2.64 7.25
C ILE A 262 4.13 -2.22 6.28
N THR A 263 5.14 -3.06 6.09
CA THR A 263 6.25 -2.83 5.15
C THR A 263 6.17 -3.83 4.01
N VAL A 264 6.19 -3.35 2.76
CA VAL A 264 6.31 -4.21 1.57
C VAL A 264 7.72 -4.17 1.03
N TYR A 265 8.39 -5.33 0.99
CA TYR A 265 9.75 -5.47 0.52
C TYR A 265 9.81 -5.72 -0.98
N PRO A 266 10.42 -4.83 -1.79
CA PRO A 266 10.26 -4.89 -3.23
C PRO A 266 10.91 -6.09 -3.92
N ASN A 267 12.02 -6.61 -3.38
CA ASN A 267 12.74 -7.71 -4.01
C ASN A 267 11.96 -9.05 -3.97
N SER A 268 11.09 -9.24 -2.99
CA SER A 268 10.32 -10.47 -2.78
C SER A 268 8.81 -10.28 -2.84
N GLY A 269 8.34 -9.03 -2.75
CA GLY A 269 6.92 -8.72 -2.51
C GLY A 269 6.44 -9.25 -1.16
N GLU A 270 7.33 -9.49 -0.20
CA GLU A 270 6.97 -9.90 1.17
C GLU A 270 6.35 -8.74 1.93
N VAL A 271 5.33 -9.03 2.71
CA VAL A 271 4.61 -8.07 3.54
C VAL A 271 4.93 -8.38 5.00
N ILE A 272 5.58 -7.45 5.70
CA ILE A 272 5.87 -7.56 7.13
C ILE A 272 4.93 -6.65 7.90
N HIS A 273 4.35 -7.17 8.97
CA HIS A 273 3.58 -6.40 9.94
C HIS A 273 4.28 -6.38 11.29
N HIS A 274 4.44 -5.18 11.86
CA HIS A 274 4.93 -5.00 13.21
C HIS A 274 4.12 -3.97 13.99
N VAL A 275 3.99 -4.16 15.30
CA VAL A 275 3.32 -3.20 16.20
C VAL A 275 4.36 -2.49 17.03
N TYR A 276 4.52 -1.20 16.78
CA TYR A 276 5.45 -0.34 17.50
C TYR A 276 4.78 0.35 18.69
N ASP A 277 5.59 0.70 19.69
CA ASP A 277 5.19 1.46 20.87
C ASP A 277 6.09 2.69 21.08
N ASN A 278 5.52 3.85 21.40
CA ASN A 278 6.28 5.06 21.70
C ASN A 278 7.21 4.94 22.91
N SER A 279 7.08 3.90 23.74
CA SER A 279 8.03 3.57 24.80
C SER A 279 9.31 2.88 24.32
N GLU A 280 9.38 2.42 23.08
CA GLU A 280 10.58 1.79 22.53
C GLU A 280 11.77 2.77 22.50
N PRO A 281 12.99 2.29 22.83
CA PRO A 281 14.17 3.14 22.81
C PRO A 281 14.51 3.54 21.37
N SER A 282 14.91 4.80 21.18
CA SER A 282 15.46 5.21 19.91
C SER A 282 16.73 4.43 19.59
N PRO A 283 16.97 4.08 18.32
CA PRO A 283 18.18 3.40 17.90
C PRO A 283 19.45 4.16 18.30
N ALA A 284 20.55 3.43 18.51
CA ALA A 284 21.85 4.03 18.79
C ALA A 284 22.30 4.97 17.66
N ALA A 285 23.07 6.00 17.98
CA ALA A 285 23.62 6.92 16.99
C ALA A 285 24.45 6.15 15.93
N GLY A 286 24.22 6.45 14.65
CA GLY A 286 24.86 5.75 13.51
C GLY A 286 24.22 4.40 13.15
N TYR A 287 23.22 3.92 13.89
CA TYR A 287 22.51 2.68 13.51
C TYR A 287 21.63 2.90 12.27
N CYS A 288 21.03 4.08 12.17
CA CYS A 288 20.10 4.47 11.10
C CYS A 288 20.78 5.04 9.84
N ASP A 289 22.07 4.77 9.62
CA ASP A 289 22.81 5.26 8.43
C ASP A 289 22.26 4.69 7.10
N SER A 290 21.39 3.67 7.18
CA SER A 290 20.64 3.14 6.05
C SER A 290 19.14 3.29 6.33
N ILE A 291 18.40 3.79 5.34
CA ILE A 291 16.93 3.89 5.33
C ILE A 291 16.24 2.53 5.55
N LEU A 292 16.94 1.43 5.27
CA LEU A 292 16.42 0.08 5.47
C LEU A 292 16.48 -0.38 6.94
N ARG A 293 17.16 0.34 7.82
CA ARG A 293 17.34 -0.06 9.23
C ARG A 293 16.42 0.66 10.19
N CYS A 294 15.88 1.80 9.79
CA CYS A 294 15.05 2.63 10.66
C CYS A 294 13.88 3.21 9.91
N ILE A 295 12.90 3.64 10.70
CA ILE A 295 11.72 4.40 10.25
C ILE A 295 11.59 5.64 11.12
N LYS A 296 10.96 6.67 10.57
CA LYS A 296 10.66 7.91 11.26
C LYS A 296 9.14 8.09 11.31
N VAL A 297 8.57 8.10 12.52
CA VAL A 297 7.12 8.28 12.73
C VAL A 297 6.94 9.40 13.75
N GLU A 298 6.15 10.41 13.39
CA GLU A 298 5.91 11.61 14.23
C GLU A 298 7.21 12.29 14.73
N GLY A 299 8.28 12.23 13.93
CA GLY A 299 9.59 12.80 14.26
C GLY A 299 10.45 11.96 15.21
N LYS A 300 9.99 10.79 15.67
CA LYS A 300 10.78 9.83 16.43
C LYS A 300 11.31 8.71 15.52
N MET A 301 12.57 8.31 15.75
CA MET A 301 13.21 7.21 15.04
C MET A 301 12.98 5.88 15.77
N TYR A 302 12.63 4.84 15.00
CA TYR A 302 12.46 3.46 15.47
C TYR A 302 13.35 2.52 14.67
N GLN A 303 13.76 1.41 15.28
CA GLN A 303 14.45 0.34 14.56
C GLN A 303 13.44 -0.40 13.68
N ARG A 304 13.76 -0.60 12.41
CA ARG A 304 12.93 -1.39 11.51
C ARG A 304 13.04 -2.86 11.88
N TYR A 305 11.90 -3.54 11.99
CA TYR A 305 11.84 -5.00 12.03
C TYR A 305 11.77 -5.51 10.60
N GLY A 306 12.78 -6.26 10.16
CA GLY A 306 12.84 -6.86 8.84
C GLY A 306 12.51 -8.34 8.84
N ILE A 307 12.68 -8.97 7.66
CA ILE A 307 12.35 -10.38 7.42
C ILE A 307 13.09 -11.30 8.41
N GLN A 308 14.35 -10.97 8.71
CA GLN A 308 15.17 -11.81 9.58
C GLN A 308 14.71 -11.74 11.04
N GLU A 309 14.32 -10.55 11.50
CA GLU A 309 13.77 -10.33 12.85
C GLU A 309 12.39 -10.98 12.99
N GLU A 310 11.56 -10.93 11.95
CA GLU A 310 10.26 -11.61 11.93
C GLU A 310 10.42 -13.14 12.04
N ILE A 311 11.29 -13.74 11.23
CA ILE A 311 11.59 -15.19 11.28
C ILE A 311 12.08 -15.60 12.67
N ASN A 312 12.88 -14.76 13.32
CA ASN A 312 13.38 -15.04 14.67
C ASN A 312 12.27 -14.89 15.73
N SER A 313 11.36 -13.93 15.57
CA SER A 313 10.24 -13.71 16.51
C SER A 313 9.26 -14.89 16.59
N PHE A 314 9.11 -15.68 15.52
CA PHE A 314 8.28 -16.89 15.52
C PHE A 314 8.94 -18.11 16.18
N ARG A 315 10.23 -18.03 16.52
CA ARG A 315 11.01 -19.16 17.09
C ARG A 315 11.19 -19.08 18.60
N ASP A 316 10.84 -17.94 19.21
CA ASP A 316 10.83 -17.70 20.65
C ASP A 316 9.40 -17.70 21.22
#